data_AF-A0A2N4TLQ4-F1
#
_entry.id   AF-A0A2N4TLQ4-F1
#
_cell.length_a   1.000
_cell.length_b   1.000
_cell.length_c   1.000
_cell.angle_alpha   90.00
_cell.angle_beta   90.00
_cell.angle_gamma   90.00
#
_symmetry.space_group_name_H-M   'P 1'
#
loop_
_entity.id
_entity.type
_entity.pdbx_description
1 polymer ?
#
loop_
_entity_poly.entity_id
_entity_poly.type
_entity_poly.pdbx_seq_one_letter_code
_entity_poly.pdbx_strand_id
1 'polypeptide(L)'
;MHPFSENHRFATTELPAMENMNDVLGALAQSELLRIAATDVVADYGSDVPLTVLYGGLGRHLARQFNTLSAQEKSQACDAIEKEMTSTDSRRVELVATGLLEALFNASRAQSVWEEVEQCLGPLSRRYLSDWAEWKSR
;
A
#
# COMPACT_ATOMS: atom_id res chain seq x y z
N MET A 1 -32.40 -10.10 -51.06
CA MET A 1 -33.22 -10.14 -49.84
C MET A 1 -32.38 -10.84 -48.78
N HIS A 2 -31.62 -10.07 -47.99
CA HIS A 2 -30.87 -10.55 -46.83
C HIS A 2 -31.10 -9.55 -45.71
N PRO A 3 -31.33 -10.04 -44.49
CA PRO A 3 -30.41 -9.64 -43.43
C PRO A 3 -29.98 -10.85 -42.59
N PHE A 4 -28.68 -11.01 -42.41
CA PHE A 4 -28.11 -11.84 -41.36
C PHE A 4 -28.18 -11.06 -40.05
N SER A 5 -28.96 -11.59 -39.11
CA SER A 5 -29.07 -11.12 -37.74
C SER A 5 -27.77 -11.33 -36.95
N GLU A 6 -27.37 -10.27 -36.27
CA GLU A 6 -26.95 -10.24 -34.87
C GLU A 6 -25.68 -11.00 -34.44
N ASN A 7 -24.60 -10.23 -34.36
CA ASN A 7 -23.87 -9.95 -33.12
C ASN A 7 -23.78 -11.10 -32.10
N HIS A 8 -22.81 -12.00 -32.28
CA HIS A 8 -22.12 -12.58 -31.12
C HIS A 8 -20.98 -11.65 -30.73
N ARG A 9 -21.38 -10.62 -29.95
CA ARG A 9 -20.46 -9.77 -29.20
C ARG A 9 -19.68 -10.71 -28.28
N PHE A 10 -18.37 -10.84 -28.50
CA PHE A 10 -17.47 -11.42 -27.53
C PHE A 10 -17.82 -10.79 -26.18
N ALA A 11 -18.10 -11.64 -25.20
CA ALA A 11 -18.23 -11.23 -23.82
C ALA A 11 -16.96 -10.43 -23.50
N THR A 12 -17.08 -9.11 -23.45
CA THR A 12 -16.11 -8.27 -22.79
C THR A 12 -16.09 -8.82 -21.39
N THR A 13 -15.07 -9.61 -21.06
CA THR A 13 -14.70 -9.82 -19.67
C THR A 13 -14.55 -8.41 -19.13
N GLU A 14 -15.53 -7.97 -18.35
CA GLU A 14 -15.44 -6.71 -17.64
C GLU A 14 -14.24 -6.90 -16.73
N LEU A 15 -13.08 -6.40 -17.19
CA LEU A 15 -11.93 -6.15 -16.33
C LEU A 15 -12.51 -5.43 -15.12
N PRO A 16 -12.31 -5.96 -13.89
CA PRO A 16 -12.90 -5.38 -12.70
C PRO A 16 -12.61 -3.88 -12.76
N ALA A 17 -13.69 -3.10 -12.82
CA ALA A 17 -13.64 -1.66 -12.91
C ALA A 17 -12.56 -1.17 -11.97
N MET A 18 -11.59 -0.39 -12.48
CA MET A 18 -10.52 0.21 -11.68
C MET A 18 -11.11 0.60 -10.33
N GLU A 19 -10.80 -0.17 -9.28
CA GLU A 19 -11.17 0.22 -7.92
C GLU A 19 -10.64 1.64 -7.78
N ASN A 20 -11.53 2.58 -7.47
CA ASN A 20 -11.12 3.96 -7.29
C ASN A 20 -9.92 3.95 -6.34
N MET A 21 -8.80 4.57 -6.74
CA MET A 21 -7.55 4.48 -5.98
C MET A 21 -7.74 4.91 -4.52
N ASN A 22 -8.70 5.80 -4.25
CA ASN A 22 -9.09 6.18 -2.89
C ASN A 22 -9.80 5.07 -2.11
N ASP A 23 -10.59 4.23 -2.77
CA ASP A 23 -11.26 3.09 -2.14
C ASP A 23 -10.25 1.99 -1.80
N VAL A 24 -9.25 1.79 -2.67
CA VAL A 24 -8.12 0.89 -2.41
C VAL A 24 -7.28 1.42 -1.26
N LEU A 25 -6.77 2.64 -1.37
CA LEU A 25 -5.80 3.20 -0.43
C LEU A 25 -6.41 3.65 0.90
N GLY A 26 -7.72 3.93 0.96
CA GLY A 26 -8.37 4.46 2.14
C GLY A 26 -7.70 5.74 2.65
N ALA A 27 -7.36 5.77 3.93
CA ALA A 27 -6.63 6.88 4.56
C ALA A 27 -5.20 7.07 4.03
N LEU A 28 -4.58 6.06 3.41
CA LEU A 28 -3.24 6.23 2.79
C LEU A 28 -3.26 7.28 1.68
N ALA A 29 -4.41 7.51 1.04
CA ALA A 29 -4.57 8.56 0.04
C ALA A 29 -4.46 9.98 0.61
N GLN A 30 -4.43 10.16 1.94
CA GLN A 30 -4.20 11.46 2.58
C GLN A 30 -2.72 11.88 2.58
N SER A 31 -1.81 10.93 2.35
CA SER A 31 -0.38 11.21 2.20
C SER A 31 -0.02 11.36 0.72
N GLU A 32 0.48 12.54 0.33
CA GLU A 32 0.93 12.80 -1.03
C GLU A 32 1.97 11.77 -1.49
N LEU A 33 2.94 11.49 -0.61
CA LEU A 33 4.00 10.52 -0.84
C LEU A 33 3.45 9.13 -1.17
N LEU A 34 2.44 8.67 -0.43
CA LEU A 34 1.87 7.33 -0.64
C LEU A 34 1.01 7.28 -1.92
N ARG A 35 0.34 8.37 -2.29
CA ARG A 35 -0.36 8.45 -3.59
C ARG A 35 0.58 8.45 -4.77
N ILE A 36 1.68 9.20 -4.70
CA ILE A 36 2.71 9.21 -5.74
C ILE A 36 3.30 7.81 -5.86
N ALA A 37 3.68 7.20 -4.73
CA ALA A 37 4.18 5.83 -4.71
C ALA A 37 3.18 4.81 -5.30
N ALA A 38 1.88 4.96 -5.03
CA ALA A 38 0.86 4.10 -5.62
C ALA A 38 0.80 4.24 -7.15
N THR A 39 0.87 5.48 -7.64
CA THR A 39 0.87 5.80 -9.07
C THR A 39 2.10 5.21 -9.75
N ASP A 40 3.28 5.35 -9.14
CA ASP A 40 4.54 4.81 -9.66
C ASP A 40 4.51 3.28 -9.71
N VAL A 41 4.00 2.63 -8.66
CA VAL A 41 3.89 1.16 -8.63
C VAL A 41 2.94 0.64 -9.71
N VAL A 42 1.82 1.33 -9.95
CA VAL A 42 0.88 0.99 -11.04
C VAL A 42 1.52 1.25 -12.41
N ALA A 43 2.26 2.34 -12.57
CA ALA A 43 2.95 2.66 -13.82
C ALA A 43 4.03 1.62 -14.16
N ASP A 44 4.77 1.16 -13.15
CA ASP A 44 5.83 0.16 -13.30
C ASP A 44 5.30 -1.26 -13.52
N TYR A 45 4.22 -1.64 -12.83
CA TYR A 45 3.67 -3.00 -12.89
C TYR A 45 2.65 -3.19 -14.02
N GLY A 46 1.72 -2.24 -14.18
CA GLY A 46 0.52 -2.38 -14.98
C GLY A 46 -0.77 -2.18 -14.18
N SER A 47 -1.89 -1.96 -14.88
CA SER A 47 -3.20 -1.69 -14.27
C SER A 47 -3.81 -2.86 -13.49
N ASP A 48 -3.27 -4.06 -13.65
CA ASP A 48 -3.67 -5.30 -12.99
C ASP A 48 -2.78 -5.66 -11.79
N VAL A 49 -2.09 -4.67 -11.21
CA VAL A 49 -1.21 -4.88 -10.05
C VAL A 49 -1.94 -5.53 -8.87
N PRO A 50 -1.44 -6.68 -8.35
CA PRO A 50 -1.99 -7.27 -7.15
C PRO A 50 -1.89 -6.30 -5.97
N LEU A 51 -2.94 -6.19 -5.15
CA LEU A 51 -2.97 -5.26 -4.02
C LEU A 51 -1.79 -5.47 -3.05
N THR A 52 -1.37 -6.71 -2.82
CA THR A 52 -0.20 -7.01 -1.97
C THR A 52 1.09 -6.45 -2.56
N VAL A 53 1.24 -6.47 -3.89
CA VAL A 53 2.37 -5.86 -4.60
C VAL A 53 2.31 -4.34 -4.50
N LEU A 54 1.11 -3.76 -4.68
CA LEU A 54 0.86 -2.32 -4.53
C LEU A 54 1.29 -1.83 -3.15
N TYR A 55 0.71 -2.41 -2.08
CA TYR A 55 0.99 -2.03 -0.69
C TYR A 55 2.46 -2.25 -0.32
N GLY A 56 3.05 -3.36 -0.76
CA GLY A 56 4.49 -3.58 -0.59
C GLY A 56 5.34 -2.54 -1.31
N GLY A 57 4.88 -2.06 -2.46
CA GLY A 57 5.50 -0.96 -3.21
C GLY A 57 5.48 0.34 -2.41
N LEU A 58 4.35 0.67 -1.76
CA LEU A 58 4.22 1.83 -0.89
C LEU A 58 5.25 1.80 0.26
N GLY A 59 5.34 0.67 0.97
CA GLY A 59 6.27 0.52 2.08
C GLY A 59 7.73 0.67 1.66
N ARG A 60 8.10 0.08 0.51
CA ARG A 60 9.45 0.24 -0.07
C ARG A 60 9.73 1.67 -0.50
N HIS A 61 8.76 2.35 -1.10
CA HIS A 61 8.92 3.74 -1.54
C HIS A 61 9.11 4.68 -0.36
N LEU A 62 8.29 4.53 0.69
CA LEU A 62 8.43 5.28 1.93
C LEU A 62 9.82 5.08 2.55
N ALA A 63 10.30 3.84 2.67
CA ALA A 63 11.64 3.56 3.20
C ALA A 63 12.74 4.24 2.38
N ARG A 64 12.64 4.22 1.04
CA ARG A 64 13.63 4.80 0.12
C ARG A 64 13.73 6.31 0.19
N GLN A 65 12.59 6.96 0.40
CA GLN A 65 12.53 8.42 0.47
C GLN A 65 12.66 8.93 1.91
N PHE A 66 12.65 8.06 2.92
CA PHE A 66 12.44 8.48 4.30
C PHE A 66 13.38 9.61 4.76
N ASN A 67 14.67 9.52 4.45
CA ASN A 67 15.66 10.53 4.85
C ASN A 67 15.56 11.85 4.08
N THR A 68 14.86 11.88 2.95
CA THR A 68 14.65 13.10 2.16
C THR A 68 13.35 13.82 2.52
N LEU A 69 12.48 13.18 3.31
CA LEU A 69 11.20 13.75 3.74
C LEU A 69 11.40 14.73 4.89
N SER A 70 10.60 15.80 4.87
CA SER A 70 10.40 16.68 6.02
C SER A 70 9.71 15.94 7.17
N ALA A 71 9.83 16.47 8.39
CA ALA A 71 9.15 15.91 9.56
C ALA A 71 7.61 15.86 9.38
N GLN A 72 7.05 16.83 8.68
CA GLN A 72 5.62 16.87 8.38
C GLN A 72 5.20 15.75 7.43
N GLU A 73 5.96 15.52 6.35
CA GLU A 73 5.66 14.44 5.39
C GLU A 73 5.81 13.05 6.05
N LYS A 74 6.84 12.88 6.89
CA LYS A 74 7.02 11.67 7.71
C LYS A 74 5.76 11.43 8.57
N SER A 75 5.36 12.43 9.36
CA SER A 75 4.16 12.33 10.22
C SER A 75 2.92 11.98 9.41
N GLN A 76 2.66 12.69 8.31
CA GLN A 76 1.49 12.45 7.47
C GLN A 76 1.43 11.02 6.92
N ALA A 77 2.55 10.47 6.47
CA ALA A 77 2.61 9.08 6.00
C ALA A 77 2.35 8.09 7.14
N CYS A 78 3.01 8.26 8.29
CA CYS A 78 2.86 7.38 9.44
C CYS A 78 1.45 7.45 10.06
N ASP A 79 0.86 8.65 10.14
CA ASP A 79 -0.49 8.86 10.64
C ASP A 79 -1.53 8.20 9.73
N ALA A 80 -1.33 8.28 8.40
CA ALA A 80 -2.21 7.62 7.43
C ALA A 80 -2.14 6.10 7.54
N ILE A 81 -0.94 5.54 7.75
CA ILE A 81 -0.74 4.10 8.01
C ILE A 81 -1.45 3.67 9.28
N GLU A 82 -1.24 4.39 10.39
CA GLU A 82 -1.88 4.06 11.67
C GLU A 82 -3.40 4.15 11.57
N LYS A 83 -3.91 5.16 10.85
CA LYS A 83 -5.35 5.30 10.62
C LYS A 83 -5.94 4.11 9.88
N GLU A 84 -5.27 3.59 8.86
CA GLU A 84 -5.73 2.34 8.22
C GLU A 84 -5.63 1.14 9.14
N MET A 85 -4.63 1.06 10.02
CA MET A 85 -4.56 0.00 11.05
C MET A 85 -5.73 0.06 12.05
N THR A 86 -6.41 1.21 12.19
CA THR A 86 -7.64 1.36 13.00
C THR A 86 -8.94 1.13 12.22
N SER A 87 -8.86 0.81 10.92
CA SER A 87 -10.04 0.64 10.06
C SER A 87 -10.91 -0.54 10.51
N THR A 88 -12.23 -0.44 10.33
CA THR A 88 -13.15 -1.57 10.55
C THR A 88 -13.13 -2.58 9.40
N ASP A 89 -12.47 -2.25 8.30
CA ASP A 89 -12.28 -3.14 7.15
C ASP A 89 -11.04 -4.02 7.38
N SER A 90 -11.28 -5.26 7.79
CA SER A 90 -10.22 -6.21 8.09
C SER A 90 -9.32 -6.51 6.89
N ARG A 91 -9.84 -6.42 5.66
CA ARG A 91 -9.05 -6.67 4.45
C ARG A 91 -8.04 -5.54 4.22
N ARG A 92 -8.43 -4.27 4.44
CA ARG A 92 -7.49 -3.15 4.35
C ARG A 92 -6.44 -3.19 5.45
N VAL A 93 -6.85 -3.53 6.68
CA VAL A 93 -5.90 -3.73 7.80
C VAL A 93 -4.87 -4.81 7.44
N GLU A 94 -5.31 -5.94 6.88
CA GLU A 94 -4.42 -7.03 6.47
C GLU A 94 -3.44 -6.60 5.35
N LEU A 95 -3.91 -5.85 4.35
CA LEU A 95 -3.06 -5.32 3.28
C LEU A 95 -2.01 -4.32 3.80
N VAL A 96 -2.39 -3.46 4.75
CA VAL A 96 -1.43 -2.55 5.41
C VAL A 96 -0.42 -3.35 6.22
N ALA A 97 -0.89 -4.29 7.03
CA ALA A 97 -0.04 -5.07 7.92
C ALA A 97 0.96 -5.91 7.12
N THR A 98 0.47 -6.83 6.29
CA THR A 98 1.30 -7.83 5.59
C THR A 98 1.97 -7.27 4.34
N GLY A 99 1.31 -6.35 3.64
CA GLY A 99 1.83 -5.74 2.43
C GLY A 99 2.77 -4.58 2.74
N LEU A 100 2.24 -3.53 3.39
CA LEU A 100 2.95 -2.27 3.58
C LEU A 100 3.95 -2.31 4.74
N LEU A 101 3.52 -2.65 5.95
CA LEU A 101 4.36 -2.59 7.16
C LEU A 101 5.51 -3.58 7.09
N GLU A 102 5.27 -4.82 6.68
CA GLU A 102 6.35 -5.80 6.51
C GLU A 102 7.38 -5.34 5.45
N ALA A 103 6.91 -4.80 4.31
CA ALA A 103 7.79 -4.30 3.27
C ALA A 103 8.58 -3.07 3.73
N LEU A 104 7.93 -2.15 4.44
CA LEU A 104 8.55 -0.99 5.06
C LEU A 104 9.64 -1.42 6.04
N PHE A 105 9.34 -2.35 6.96
CA PHE A 105 10.32 -2.86 7.92
C PHE A 105 11.56 -3.42 7.22
N ASN A 106 11.37 -4.32 6.26
CA ASN A 106 12.48 -4.95 5.54
C ASN A 106 13.31 -3.92 4.77
N ALA A 107 12.66 -2.99 4.06
CA ALA A 107 13.34 -1.98 3.26
C ALA A 107 14.05 -0.92 4.13
N SER A 108 13.47 -0.55 5.26
CA SER A 108 14.06 0.40 6.20
C SER A 108 15.27 -0.18 6.92
N ARG A 109 15.25 -1.49 7.23
CA ARG A 109 16.44 -2.18 7.76
C ARG A 109 17.57 -2.26 6.73
N ALA A 110 17.24 -2.60 5.48
CA ALA A 110 18.22 -2.65 4.39
C ALA A 110 18.88 -1.29 4.12
N GLN A 111 18.18 -0.19 4.41
CA GLN A 111 18.66 1.18 4.22
C GLN A 111 19.17 1.84 5.51
N SER A 112 19.22 1.10 6.62
CA SER A 112 19.65 1.61 7.93
C SER A 112 18.87 2.84 8.44
N VAL A 113 17.57 2.92 8.13
CA VAL A 113 16.65 4.00 8.57
C VAL A 113 15.56 3.51 9.52
N TRP A 114 15.63 2.25 9.96
CA TRP A 114 14.57 1.63 10.75
C TRP A 114 14.26 2.38 12.05
N GLU A 115 15.27 2.84 12.79
CA GLU A 115 15.05 3.52 14.08
C GLU A 115 14.20 4.78 13.94
N GLU A 116 14.44 5.58 12.90
CA GLU A 116 13.66 6.79 12.64
C GLU A 116 12.24 6.46 12.16
N VAL A 117 12.10 5.41 11.33
CA VAL A 117 10.80 4.94 10.85
C VAL A 117 9.96 4.43 12.01
N GLU A 118 10.55 3.61 12.89
CA GLU A 118 9.89 3.05 14.07
C GLU A 118 9.37 4.16 14.99
N GLN A 119 10.16 5.22 15.23
CA GLN A 119 9.75 6.35 16.06
C GLN A 119 8.57 7.15 15.48
N CYS A 120 8.39 7.10 14.16
CA CYS A 120 7.29 7.77 13.47
C CYS A 120 5.99 6.95 13.51
N LEU A 121 6.08 5.62 13.59
CA LEU A 121 4.92 4.74 13.51
C LEU A 121 4.02 4.82 14.75
N GLY A 122 2.71 4.74 14.51
CA GLY A 122 1.72 4.66 15.56
C GLY A 122 1.78 3.34 16.36
N PRO A 123 1.07 3.27 17.49
CA PRO A 123 1.15 2.14 18.42
C PRO A 123 0.67 0.80 17.83
N LEU A 124 -0.38 0.76 17.00
CA LEU A 124 -0.85 -0.49 16.38
C LEU A 124 0.12 -0.99 15.34
N SER A 125 0.63 -0.09 14.50
CA SER A 125 1.63 -0.40 13.49
C SER A 125 2.91 -0.98 14.12
N ARG A 126 3.40 -0.35 15.20
CA ARG A 126 4.56 -0.85 15.96
C ARG A 126 4.30 -2.20 16.59
N ARG A 127 3.16 -2.35 17.28
CA ARG A 127 2.80 -3.62 17.94
C ARG A 127 2.77 -4.77 16.94
N TYR A 128 2.12 -4.58 15.79
CA TYR A 128 2.08 -5.59 14.74
C TYR A 128 3.50 -6.01 14.31
N LEU A 129 4.38 -5.05 14.06
CA LEU A 129 5.76 -5.33 13.64
C LEU A 129 6.60 -6.00 14.73
N SER A 130 6.40 -5.65 16.00
CA SER A 130 7.02 -6.33 17.14
C SER A 130 6.59 -7.81 17.21
N ASP A 131 5.28 -8.06 17.18
CA ASP A 131 4.71 -9.41 17.24
C ASP A 131 5.22 -10.27 16.04
N TRP A 132 5.27 -9.67 14.85
CA TRP A 132 5.76 -10.32 13.64
C TRP A 132 7.27 -10.58 13.64
N ALA A 133 8.08 -9.63 14.12
CA ALA A 133 9.53 -9.78 14.21
C ALA A 133 9.94 -10.84 15.23
N GLU A 134 9.25 -10.88 16.38
CA GLU A 134 9.41 -11.94 17.38
C GLU A 134 9.09 -13.30 16.77
N TRP A 135 7.98 -13.42 16.05
CA TRP A 135 7.61 -14.66 15.37
C TRP A 135 8.67 -15.12 14.37
N LYS A 136 9.24 -14.20 13.57
CA LYS A 136 10.31 -14.52 12.61
C LYS A 136 11.63 -14.94 13.25
N SER A 137 11.88 -14.55 14.50
CA SER A 137 13.12 -14.89 15.22
C SER A 137 13.08 -16.26 15.92
N ARG A 138 11.93 -16.92 15.92
CA ARG A 138 11.71 -18.26 16.49
C ARG A 138 11.95 -19.36 15.46
#